data_AF-A0A524IFV9-F1
#
_entry.id   AF-A0A524IFV9-F1
#
_cell.length_a   1.000
_cell.length_b   1.000
_cell.length_c   1.000
_cell.angle_alpha   90.00
_cell.angle_beta   90.00
_cell.angle_gamma   90.00
#
_symmetry.space_group_name_H-M   'P 1'
#
loop_
_entity.id
_entity.type
_entity.pdbx_description
1 polymer ?
#
loop_
_entity_poly.entity_id
_entity_poly.type
_entity_poly.pdbx_seq_one_letter_code
_entity_poly.pdbx_strand_id
1 'polypeptide(L)'
;MYRGIGEFHLSGEEVNDPVPRGFVELASRHGILLHCHCDEKAIRDLASMAKGVRILWPHAGMNSSAQTVKKLLDAQPNLWVELSMRSDISPGGVLVPAWRGLFLKHPDRFLVGTDTWINSQWEGMPENLDGFRKWLRQLPPAVAEKIARGNGDRLFSP
;
A
#
# COMPACT_ATOMS: atom_id res chain seq x y z
N MET A 1 -6.44 20.26 7.77
CA MET A 1 -5.59 19.35 8.57
C MET A 1 -5.03 18.29 7.64
N TYR A 2 -3.71 18.09 7.61
CA TYR A 2 -3.05 17.08 6.76
C TYR A 2 -3.17 15.68 7.39
N ARG A 3 -3.20 14.62 6.57
CA ARG A 3 -3.30 13.22 7.04
C ARG A 3 -2.05 12.39 6.79
N GLY A 4 -1.13 12.88 5.98
CA GLY A 4 0.10 12.16 5.65
C GLY A 4 1.17 13.04 5.01
N ILE A 5 2.36 12.45 4.87
CA ILE A 5 3.52 13.02 4.18
C ILE A 5 3.85 12.07 3.02
N GLY A 6 3.83 12.59 1.79
CA GLY A 6 4.21 11.86 0.58
C GLY A 6 3.39 12.28 -0.64
N GLU A 7 3.50 11.58 -1.77
CA GLU A 7 4.45 10.48 -2.01
C GLU A 7 5.89 10.98 -2.02
N PHE A 8 6.77 10.33 -1.26
CA PHE A 8 8.21 10.56 -1.36
C PHE A 8 8.92 9.28 -1.79
N HIS A 9 10.04 9.46 -2.48
CA HIS A 9 10.83 8.37 -3.02
C HIS A 9 12.01 8.09 -2.10
N LEU A 10 12.33 6.81 -1.91
CA LEU A 10 13.41 6.40 -1.02
C LEU A 10 14.09 5.14 -1.55
N SER A 11 15.41 5.18 -1.65
CA SER A 11 16.22 3.97 -1.85
C SER A 11 16.68 3.39 -0.51
N GLY A 12 17.11 2.12 -0.51
CA GLY A 12 17.56 1.46 0.71
C GLY A 12 18.78 2.08 1.38
N GLU A 13 19.55 2.92 0.68
CA GLU A 13 20.75 3.58 1.21
C GLU A 13 20.42 4.86 1.98
N GLU A 14 19.34 5.55 1.59
CA GLU A 14 18.97 6.88 2.08
C GLU A 14 18.10 6.84 3.35
N VAL A 15 17.60 5.68 3.77
CA VAL A 15 16.64 5.54 4.89
C VAL A 15 17.13 6.22 6.17
N ASN A 16 18.45 6.22 6.40
CA ASN A 16 19.04 6.78 7.61
C ASN A 16 19.42 8.26 7.49
N ASP A 17 19.16 8.89 6.34
CA ASP A 17 19.52 10.29 6.13
C ASP A 17 18.67 11.23 7.00
N PRO A 18 19.14 12.46 7.23
CA PRO A 18 18.42 13.43 8.07
C PRO A 18 16.99 13.70 7.61
N VAL A 19 16.73 13.70 6.29
CA VAL A 19 15.41 14.04 5.73
C VAL A 19 14.36 12.95 6.02
N PRO A 20 14.56 11.66 5.67
CA PRO A 20 13.61 10.60 6.06
C PRO A 20 13.41 10.48 7.56
N ARG A 21 14.45 10.67 8.38
CA ARG A 21 14.32 10.74 9.84
C ARG A 21 13.41 11.88 10.30
N GLY A 22 13.58 13.06 9.69
CA GLY A 22 12.71 14.21 9.94
C GLY A 22 11.25 13.95 9.57
N PHE A 23 10.98 13.23 8.47
CA PHE A 23 9.63 12.82 8.11
C PHE A 23 9.03 11.86 9.14
N VAL A 24 9.78 10.88 9.63
CA VAL A 24 9.33 9.97 10.70
C VAL A 24 9.02 10.75 11.98
N GLU A 25 9.87 11.69 12.38
CA GLU A 25 9.64 12.52 13.56
C GLU A 25 8.36 13.36 13.42
N LEU A 26 8.19 14.02 12.27
CA LEU A 26 7.01 14.84 11.99
C LEU A 26 5.73 13.99 11.97
N ALA A 27 5.78 12.83 11.31
CA ALA A 27 4.65 11.90 11.24
C ALA A 27 4.26 11.38 12.62
N SER A 28 5.24 11.01 13.44
CA SER A 28 5.04 10.58 14.83
C SER A 28 4.41 11.69 15.67
N ARG A 29 4.97 12.91 15.61
CA ARG A 29 4.50 14.08 16.37
C ARG A 29 3.05 14.44 16.07
N HIS A 30 2.63 14.30 14.82
CA HIS A 30 1.29 14.69 14.37
C HIS A 30 0.31 13.50 14.22
N GLY A 31 0.76 12.26 14.44
CA GLY A 31 -0.07 11.08 14.28
C GLY A 31 -0.52 10.80 12.83
N ILE A 32 0.23 11.32 11.84
CA ILE A 32 -0.08 11.21 10.41
C ILE A 32 0.71 10.08 9.74
N LEU A 33 0.26 9.62 8.57
CA LEU A 33 0.92 8.50 7.86
C LEU A 33 2.10 8.97 6.99
N LEU A 34 3.00 8.03 6.66
CA LEU A 34 4.01 8.20 5.61
C LEU A 34 3.54 7.48 4.35
N HIS A 35 3.66 8.10 3.19
CA HIS A 35 3.41 7.48 1.90
C HIS A 35 4.72 7.45 1.09
N CYS A 36 5.30 6.26 0.92
CA CYS A 36 6.68 6.12 0.47
C CYS A 36 6.82 5.12 -0.68
N HIS A 37 7.16 5.62 -1.86
CA HIS A 37 7.56 4.81 -3.01
C HIS A 37 9.00 4.35 -2.83
N CYS A 38 9.21 3.05 -2.64
CA CYS A 38 10.52 2.51 -2.34
C CYS A 38 10.62 0.99 -2.59
N ASP A 39 11.85 0.49 -2.62
CA ASP A 39 12.14 -0.94 -2.76
C ASP A 39 11.91 -1.74 -1.45
N GLU A 40 12.04 -3.06 -1.52
CA GLU A 40 11.84 -3.99 -0.40
C GLU A 40 12.79 -3.75 0.79
N LYS A 41 14.03 -3.29 0.52
CA LYS A 41 15.01 -2.99 1.57
C LYS A 41 14.59 -1.69 2.27
N ALA A 42 14.35 -0.64 1.50
CA ALA A 42 13.94 0.66 1.99
C ALA A 42 12.67 0.59 2.83
N ILE A 43 11.61 -0.10 2.36
CA ILE A 43 10.36 -0.18 3.12
C ILE A 43 10.53 -0.93 4.43
N ARG A 44 11.33 -2.00 4.45
CA ARG A 44 11.62 -2.77 5.66
C ARG A 44 12.37 -1.92 6.67
N ASP A 45 13.40 -1.21 6.22
CA ASP A 45 14.25 -0.40 7.08
C ASP A 45 13.47 0.83 7.60
N LEU A 46 12.67 1.49 6.74
CA LEU A 46 11.77 2.58 7.12
C LEU A 46 10.71 2.14 8.12
N ALA A 47 10.04 1.00 7.89
CA ALA A 47 9.04 0.47 8.81
C ALA A 47 9.62 0.11 10.18
N SER A 48 10.85 -0.39 10.19
CA SER A 48 11.58 -0.70 11.42
C SER A 48 12.03 0.55 12.18
N MET A 49 12.36 1.64 11.46
CA MET A 49 12.70 2.93 12.05
C MET A 49 11.46 3.65 12.59
N ALA A 50 10.37 3.65 11.84
CA ALA A 50 9.16 4.40 12.12
C ALA A 50 8.15 3.62 12.98
N LYS A 51 8.62 2.91 14.03
CA LYS A 51 7.74 2.16 14.93
C LYS A 51 6.68 3.09 15.53
N GLY A 52 5.41 2.72 15.38
CA GLY A 52 4.27 3.53 15.83
C GLY A 52 3.73 4.51 14.78
N VAL A 53 4.44 4.72 13.67
CA VAL A 53 3.95 5.51 12.52
C VAL A 53 3.44 4.56 11.45
N ARG A 54 2.23 4.82 10.95
CA ARG A 54 1.64 4.06 9.84
C ARG A 54 2.32 4.45 8.53
N ILE A 55 2.70 3.46 7.73
CA ILE A 55 3.33 3.66 6.42
C ILE A 55 2.43 3.05 5.36
N LEU A 56 2.19 3.76 4.27
CA LEU A 56 1.57 3.27 3.05
C LEU A 56 2.65 3.06 1.99
N TRP A 57 2.73 1.83 1.49
CA TRP A 57 3.66 1.42 0.44
C TRP A 57 2.90 1.23 -0.88
N PRO A 58 3.06 2.15 -1.86
CA PRO A 58 2.36 2.10 -3.12
C PRO A 58 2.83 0.94 -3.99
N HIS A 59 1.87 0.36 -4.71
CA HIS A 59 2.04 -0.76 -5.64
C HIS A 59 2.81 -1.95 -5.05
N ALA A 60 2.96 -2.07 -3.73
CA ALA A 60 3.92 -2.97 -3.10
C ALA A 60 5.30 -2.98 -3.82
N GLY A 61 5.87 -1.79 -4.03
CA GLY A 61 7.20 -1.64 -4.63
C GLY A 61 7.29 -2.02 -6.11
N MET A 62 6.16 -1.90 -6.83
CA MET A 62 5.94 -2.23 -8.25
C MET A 62 6.03 -3.73 -8.59
N ASN A 63 7.04 -4.44 -8.09
CA ASN A 63 7.40 -5.78 -8.57
C ASN A 63 7.52 -6.83 -7.46
N SER A 64 7.30 -6.49 -6.19
CA SER A 64 7.44 -7.46 -5.10
C SER A 64 6.42 -8.56 -5.20
N SER A 65 6.87 -9.81 -5.13
CA SER A 65 6.00 -10.98 -5.17
C SER A 65 5.02 -11.00 -3.98
N ALA A 66 3.86 -11.63 -4.13
CA ALA A 66 2.92 -11.84 -3.03
C ALA A 66 3.58 -12.49 -1.80
N GLN A 67 4.58 -13.36 -2.00
CA GLN A 67 5.33 -13.99 -0.93
C GLN A 67 6.22 -13.00 -0.17
N THR A 68 6.88 -12.08 -0.88
CA THR A 68 7.69 -11.03 -0.23
C THR A 68 6.81 -10.06 0.52
N VAL A 69 5.71 -9.59 -0.10
CA VAL A 69 4.74 -8.70 0.57
C VAL A 69 4.20 -9.35 1.84
N LYS A 70 3.89 -10.66 1.80
CA LYS A 70 3.50 -11.42 2.99
C LYS A 70 4.55 -11.37 4.09
N LYS A 71 5.83 -11.61 3.78
CA LYS A 71 6.92 -11.60 4.77
C LYS A 71 7.07 -10.22 5.41
N LEU A 72 6.97 -9.15 4.62
CA LEU A 72 7.04 -7.78 5.11
C LEU A 72 5.87 -7.43 6.02
N LEU A 73 4.64 -7.75 5.62
CA LEU A 73 3.44 -7.52 6.45
C LEU A 73 3.43 -8.34 7.74
N ASP A 74 3.91 -9.58 7.68
CA ASP A 74 4.05 -10.44 8.87
C ASP A 74 5.05 -9.86 9.88
N ALA A 75 6.11 -9.20 9.41
CA ALA A 75 7.16 -8.62 10.25
C ALA A 75 6.85 -7.20 10.73
N GLN A 76 6.08 -6.42 9.95
CA GLN A 76 5.90 -4.98 10.17
C GLN A 76 4.43 -4.63 10.42
N PRO A 77 4.00 -4.47 11.70
CA PRO A 77 2.59 -4.22 12.04
C PRO A 77 2.08 -2.81 11.64
N ASN A 78 2.97 -1.91 11.22
CA ASN A 78 2.64 -0.55 10.80
C ASN A 78 2.61 -0.34 9.26
N LEU A 79 2.95 -1.37 8.48
CA LEU A 79 3.02 -1.33 7.01
C LEU A 79 1.66 -1.56 6.30
N TRP A 80 1.23 -0.66 5.46
CA TRP A 80 0.04 -0.82 4.63
C TRP A 80 0.45 -0.84 3.17
N VAL A 81 -0.37 -1.46 2.33
CA VAL A 81 -0.07 -1.61 0.91
C VAL A 81 -1.22 -1.03 0.09
N GLU A 82 -0.87 -0.17 -0.85
CA GLU A 82 -1.76 0.30 -1.91
C GLU A 82 -1.49 -0.55 -3.18
N LEU A 83 -2.55 -0.90 -3.93
CA LEU A 83 -2.55 -1.95 -4.95
C LEU A 83 -2.63 -1.45 -6.40
N SER A 84 -2.54 -0.15 -6.65
CA SER A 84 -2.52 0.37 -8.01
C SER A 84 -1.30 -0.14 -8.77
N MET A 85 -1.39 -0.13 -10.11
CA MET A 85 -0.34 -0.66 -11.01
C MET A 85 0.00 -2.15 -10.86
N ARG A 86 -0.74 -2.92 -10.05
CA ARG A 86 -0.49 -4.36 -9.83
C ARG A 86 -1.32 -5.29 -10.70
N SER A 87 -0.80 -5.58 -11.88
CA SER A 87 -1.41 -6.48 -12.86
C SER A 87 -1.34 -7.97 -12.47
N ASP A 88 -0.38 -8.35 -11.63
CA ASP A 88 -0.17 -9.74 -11.17
C ASP A 88 -1.18 -10.22 -10.11
N ILE A 89 -1.99 -9.31 -9.55
CA ILE A 89 -3.05 -9.68 -8.59
C ILE A 89 -4.10 -10.55 -9.26
N SER A 90 -4.48 -10.18 -10.48
CA SER A 90 -5.52 -10.88 -11.22
C SER A 90 -5.27 -10.85 -12.73
N PRO A 91 -4.24 -11.56 -13.25
CA PRO A 91 -4.05 -11.68 -14.68
C PRO A 91 -5.29 -12.31 -15.32
N GLY A 92 -5.80 -11.72 -16.41
CA GLY A 92 -7.08 -12.12 -17.02
C GLY A 92 -8.33 -11.87 -16.14
N GLY A 93 -8.15 -11.18 -15.01
CA GLY A 93 -9.21 -10.91 -14.03
C GLY A 93 -9.55 -12.08 -13.10
N VAL A 94 -8.70 -13.11 -13.01
CA VAL A 94 -8.84 -14.19 -12.03
C VAL A 94 -7.86 -13.94 -10.89
N LEU A 95 -8.38 -13.83 -9.66
CA LEU A 95 -7.56 -13.54 -8.48
C LEU A 95 -6.56 -14.67 -8.23
N VAL A 96 -5.27 -14.34 -8.18
CA VAL A 96 -4.20 -15.31 -7.93
C VAL A 96 -4.31 -15.87 -6.49
N PRO A 97 -4.18 -17.19 -6.29
CA PRO A 97 -4.31 -17.80 -4.96
C PRO A 97 -3.37 -17.23 -3.88
N ALA A 98 -2.15 -16.86 -4.25
CA ALA A 98 -1.19 -16.25 -3.33
C ALA A 98 -1.67 -14.87 -2.83
N TRP A 99 -2.19 -14.03 -3.74
CA TRP A 99 -2.81 -12.74 -3.41
C TRP A 99 -4.08 -12.92 -2.58
N ARG A 100 -4.94 -13.87 -2.95
CA ARG A 100 -6.11 -14.24 -2.14
C ARG A 100 -5.72 -14.58 -0.71
N GLY A 101 -4.76 -15.49 -0.52
CA GLY A 101 -4.31 -15.89 0.82
C GLY A 101 -3.77 -14.71 1.63
N LEU A 102 -3.09 -13.79 0.96
CA LEU A 102 -2.57 -12.57 1.58
C LEU A 102 -3.68 -11.63 2.04
N PHE A 103 -4.68 -11.36 1.19
CA PHE A 103 -5.83 -10.53 1.53
C PHE A 103 -6.67 -11.15 2.65
N LEU A 104 -6.78 -12.48 2.72
CA LEU A 104 -7.49 -13.15 3.81
C LEU A 104 -6.71 -13.08 5.14
N LYS A 105 -5.38 -13.12 5.09
CA LYS A 105 -4.53 -13.05 6.27
C LYS A 105 -4.46 -11.64 6.87
N HIS A 106 -4.33 -10.62 6.00
CA HIS A 106 -4.17 -9.21 6.39
C HIS A 106 -5.27 -8.33 5.76
N PRO A 107 -6.56 -8.63 6.01
CA PRO A 107 -7.68 -7.98 5.30
C PRO A 107 -7.78 -6.48 5.56
N ASP A 108 -7.10 -6.00 6.59
CA ASP A 108 -7.16 -4.64 7.07
C ASP A 108 -5.91 -3.82 6.68
N ARG A 109 -5.02 -4.37 5.84
CA ARG A 109 -3.72 -3.76 5.51
C ARG A 109 -3.53 -3.41 4.03
N PHE A 110 -4.60 -3.53 3.25
CA PHE A 110 -4.62 -3.24 1.81
C PHE A 110 -5.67 -2.20 1.46
N LEU A 111 -5.37 -1.39 0.46
CA LEU A 111 -6.35 -0.54 -0.21
C LEU A 111 -6.08 -0.53 -1.72
N VAL A 112 -7.14 -0.30 -2.48
CA VAL A 112 -7.03 0.04 -3.90
C VAL A 112 -6.88 1.56 -4.07
N GLY A 113 -6.20 1.93 -5.14
CA GLY A 113 -6.01 3.29 -5.64
C GLY A 113 -5.80 3.22 -7.15
N THR A 114 -5.64 4.36 -7.80
CA THR A 114 -5.57 4.42 -9.28
C THR A 114 -4.23 4.88 -9.81
N ASP A 115 -3.48 5.66 -9.03
CA ASP A 115 -2.21 6.28 -9.41
C ASP A 115 -2.22 6.93 -10.80
N THR A 116 -3.19 7.81 -11.01
CA THR A 116 -3.44 8.51 -12.29
C THR A 116 -2.65 9.82 -12.36
N TRP A 117 -1.32 9.73 -12.45
CA TRP A 117 -0.40 10.88 -12.47
C TRP A 117 -0.14 11.46 -13.88
N ILE A 118 -0.52 10.75 -14.95
CA ILE A 118 -0.52 11.26 -16.33
C ILE A 118 -1.87 11.11 -17.03
N ASN A 119 -2.12 11.94 -18.04
CA ASN A 119 -3.39 11.97 -18.80
C ASN A 119 -3.82 10.60 -19.33
N SER A 120 -2.92 9.80 -19.90
CA SER A 120 -3.27 8.48 -20.46
C SER A 120 -3.75 7.48 -19.41
N GLN A 121 -3.34 7.62 -18.15
CA GLN A 121 -3.85 6.76 -17.08
C GLN A 121 -5.30 7.11 -16.70
N TRP A 122 -5.72 8.36 -16.89
CA TRP A 122 -7.12 8.75 -16.71
C TRP A 122 -8.02 8.07 -17.72
N GLU A 123 -7.56 7.92 -18.97
CA GLU A 123 -8.31 7.22 -20.02
C GLU A 123 -8.53 5.74 -19.66
N GLY A 124 -7.54 5.07 -19.06
CA GLY A 124 -7.64 3.68 -18.62
C GLY A 124 -8.21 3.48 -17.20
N MET A 125 -8.59 4.56 -16.51
CA MET A 125 -9.10 4.48 -15.13
C MET A 125 -10.38 3.62 -15.02
N PRO A 126 -11.39 3.74 -15.90
CA PRO A 126 -12.59 2.89 -15.85
C PRO A 126 -12.26 1.40 -15.89
N GLU A 127 -11.38 0.98 -16.80
CA GLU A 127 -10.94 -0.40 -16.97
C GLU A 127 -10.18 -0.91 -15.73
N ASN A 128 -9.30 -0.07 -15.16
CA ASN A 128 -8.60 -0.38 -13.91
C ASN A 128 -9.57 -0.60 -12.75
N LEU A 129 -10.57 0.29 -12.60
CA LEU A 129 -11.59 0.17 -11.56
C LEU A 129 -12.45 -1.09 -11.74
N ASP A 130 -12.80 -1.44 -12.98
CA ASP A 130 -13.52 -2.68 -13.27
C ASP A 130 -12.68 -3.93 -13.00
N GLY A 131 -11.38 -3.86 -13.26
CA GLY A 131 -10.39 -4.86 -12.84
C GLY A 131 -10.42 -5.09 -11.33
N PHE A 132 -10.33 -4.01 -10.53
CA PHE A 132 -10.44 -4.10 -9.07
C PHE A 132 -11.74 -4.75 -8.63
N ARG A 133 -12.89 -4.26 -9.13
CA ARG A 133 -14.21 -4.82 -8.80
C ARG A 133 -14.30 -6.30 -9.15
N LYS A 134 -13.71 -6.75 -10.26
CA LYS A 134 -13.75 -8.14 -10.72
C LYS A 134 -13.04 -9.10 -9.76
N TRP A 135 -11.84 -8.76 -9.30
CA TRP A 135 -11.13 -9.64 -8.36
C TRP A 135 -11.61 -9.47 -6.91
N LEU A 136 -12.06 -8.28 -6.52
CA LEU A 136 -12.66 -8.06 -5.20
C LEU A 136 -13.91 -8.94 -4.99
N ARG A 137 -14.75 -9.13 -6.02
CA ARG A 137 -15.90 -10.05 -5.98
C ARG A 137 -15.54 -11.52 -5.75
N GLN A 138 -14.28 -11.90 -5.95
CA GLN A 138 -13.83 -13.26 -5.70
C GLN A 138 -13.51 -13.48 -4.22
N LEU A 139 -13.33 -12.42 -3.42
CA LEU A 139 -13.10 -12.49 -1.97
C LEU A 139 -14.42 -12.57 -1.18
N PRO A 140 -14.37 -13.01 0.11
CA PRO A 140 -15.51 -12.83 1.01
C PRO A 140 -15.93 -11.35 1.07
N PRO A 141 -17.24 -11.03 1.06
CA PRO A 141 -17.72 -9.65 0.98
C PRO A 141 -17.11 -8.70 2.02
N ALA A 142 -16.98 -9.15 3.28
CA ALA A 142 -16.40 -8.35 4.36
C ALA A 142 -14.90 -8.03 4.16
N VAL A 143 -14.16 -8.88 3.46
CA VAL A 143 -12.75 -8.62 3.10
C VAL A 143 -12.69 -7.65 1.92
N ALA A 144 -13.52 -7.88 0.90
CA ALA A 144 -13.60 -7.01 -0.27
C ALA A 144 -13.96 -5.57 0.11
N GLU A 145 -14.93 -5.37 1.00
CA GLU A 145 -15.37 -4.05 1.46
C GLU A 145 -14.26 -3.28 2.21
N LYS A 146 -13.50 -3.98 3.06
CA LYS A 146 -12.32 -3.40 3.73
C LYS A 146 -11.32 -2.88 2.72
N ILE A 147 -10.95 -3.69 1.73
CA ILE A 147 -9.91 -3.31 0.75
C ILE A 147 -10.43 -2.25 -0.23
N ALA A 148 -11.69 -2.33 -0.64
CA ALA A 148 -12.30 -1.39 -1.59
C ALA A 148 -12.44 0.02 -1.00
N ARG A 149 -12.67 0.14 0.31
CA ARG A 149 -12.97 1.42 0.96
C ARG A 149 -12.61 1.48 2.44
N GLY A 150 -13.05 0.51 3.24
CA GLY A 150 -13.04 0.63 4.71
C GLY A 150 -11.64 0.87 5.31
N ASN A 151 -10.61 0.31 4.71
CA ASN A 151 -9.21 0.50 5.10
C ASN A 151 -8.73 1.92 4.80
N GLY A 152 -9.12 2.49 3.65
CA GLY A 152 -8.87 3.89 3.30
C GLY A 152 -9.56 4.83 4.28
N ASP A 153 -10.85 4.62 4.54
CA ASP A 153 -11.61 5.40 5.53
C ASP A 153 -10.89 5.36 6.89
N ARG A 154 -10.45 4.19 7.36
CA ARG A 154 -9.72 4.05 8.63
C ARG A 154 -8.35 4.75 8.65
N LEU A 155 -7.62 4.77 7.53
CA LEU A 155 -6.31 5.43 7.45
C LEU A 155 -6.43 6.95 7.46
N PHE A 156 -7.40 7.49 6.71
CA PHE A 156 -7.48 8.91 6.37
C PHE A 156 -8.64 9.65 7.04
N SER A 157 -9.41 9.00 7.92
CA SER A 157 -10.55 9.61 8.63
C SER A 157 -10.21 10.96 9.28
N PRO A 158 -11.18 11.90 9.35
CA PRO A 158 -11.07 13.18 10.05
C PRO A 158 -10.64 13.07 11.52
#